data_AF-A0A4Q2JK18-F1
#
_entry.id   AF-A0A4Q2JK18-F1
#
_cell.length_a   1.000
_cell.length_b   1.000
_cell.length_c   1.000
_cell.angle_alpha   90.00
_cell.angle_beta   90.00
_cell.angle_gamma   90.00
#
_symmetry.space_group_name_H-M   'P 1'
#
loop_
_entity.id
_entity.type
_entity.pdbx_description
1 polymer ?
#
loop_
_entity_poly.entity_id
_entity_poly.type
_entity_poly.pdbx_seq_one_letter_code
_entity_poly.pdbx_strand_id
1 'polypeptide(L)' 'MLRTIDLRGTRPTPSELLALVPRAATDVAAALEPARALIDDVRARGEAALLDQAERFDRVRPTS' A
#
# COMPACT_ATOMS: atom_id res chain seq x y z
N MET A 1 19.94 -10.36 3.14
CA MET A 1 21.22 -9.64 3.38
C MET A 1 20.95 -8.15 3.26
N LEU A 2 21.30 -7.35 4.27
CA LEU A 2 21.06 -5.90 4.27
C LEU A 2 22.10 -5.18 3.39
N ARG A 3 21.67 -4.15 2.65
CA ARG A 3 22.54 -3.30 1.82
C ARG A 3 22.85 -1.99 2.54
N THR A 4 24.13 -1.76 2.87
CA THR A 4 24.59 -0.50 3.45
C THR A 4 24.92 0.50 2.34
N ILE A 5 24.43 1.73 2.46
CA ILE A 5 24.76 2.85 1.57
C ILE A 5 25.56 3.84 2.40
N ASP A 6 26.83 4.05 2.05
CA ASP A 6 27.72 5.00 2.73
C ASP A 6 27.68 6.36 2.01
N LEU A 7 27.27 7.41 2.73
CA LEU A 7 27.16 8.77 2.21
C LEU A 7 28.28 9.70 2.73
N ARG A 8 29.23 9.18 3.53
CA ARG A 8 30.30 10.00 4.10
C ARG A 8 31.19 10.60 3.01
N GLY A 9 31.50 11.89 3.12
CA GLY A 9 32.30 12.62 2.13
C GLY A 9 31.56 12.98 0.83
N THR A 10 30.26 12.65 0.72
CA THR A 10 29.44 12.98 -0.45
C THR A 10 28.52 14.18 -0.16
N ARG A 11 28.06 14.87 -1.21
CA ARG A 11 27.00 15.90 -1.15
C ARG A 11 26.00 15.71 -2.29
N PRO A 12 25.22 14.61 -2.26
CA PRO A 12 24.22 14.36 -3.26
C PRO A 12 23.12 15.43 -3.22
N THR A 13 22.67 15.81 -4.40
CA THR A 13 21.44 16.58 -4.61
C THR A 13 20.22 15.79 -4.11
N PRO A 14 19.06 16.45 -3.89
CA PRO A 14 17.83 15.76 -3.50
C PRO A 14 17.43 14.62 -4.45
N SER A 15 17.64 14.77 -5.76
CA SER A 15 17.34 13.73 -6.75
C SER A 15 18.28 12.53 -6.65
N GLU A 16 19.57 12.76 -6.41
CA GLU A 16 20.55 11.69 -6.21
C GLU A 16 20.27 10.90 -4.93
N LEU A 17 19.87 11.57 -3.84
CA LEU A 17 19.40 10.88 -2.63
C LEU A 17 18.17 10.01 -2.88
N LEU A 18 17.19 10.52 -3.63
CA LEU A 18 15.97 9.77 -3.96
C LEU A 18 16.27 8.51 -4.78
N ALA A 19 17.25 8.58 -5.69
CA ALA A 19 17.68 7.43 -6.49
C ALA A 19 18.48 6.39 -5.69
N LEU A 20 19.26 6.83 -4.69
CA LEU A 20 20.07 5.95 -3.85
C LEU A 20 19.24 5.12 -2.87
N VAL A 21 18.19 5.71 -2.32
CA VAL A 21 17.34 5.05 -1.31
C VAL A 21 16.53 3.92 -1.96
N PRO A 22 16.70 2.66 -1.53
CA PRO A 22 15.88 1.57 -2.03
C PRO A 22 14.42 1.81 -1.65
N ARG A 23 13.57 2.05 -2.66
CA ARG A 23 12.12 2.05 -2.50
C ARG A 23 11.57 0.72 -2.99
N ALA A 24 10.53 0.24 -2.33
CA ALA A 24 9.76 -0.85 -2.89
C ALA A 24 9.24 -0.38 -4.25
N ALA A 25 9.56 -1.11 -5.32
CA ALA A 25 9.09 -0.84 -6.68
C ALA A 25 7.60 -1.22 -6.86
N THR A 26 6.83 -1.18 -5.78
CA THR A 26 5.40 -1.44 -5.81
C THR A 26 4.74 -0.26 -6.47
N ASP A 27 4.21 -0.48 -7.67
CA ASP A 27 3.46 0.52 -8.39
C ASP A 27 2.18 0.85 -7.60
N VAL A 28 2.09 2.09 -7.11
CA VAL A 28 0.89 2.59 -6.44
C VAL A 28 -0.33 2.42 -7.34
N ALA A 29 -0.17 2.51 -8.67
CA ALA A 29 -1.25 2.30 -9.63
C ALA A 29 -1.82 0.88 -9.57
N ALA A 30 -1.01 -0.13 -9.24
CA ALA A 30 -1.51 -1.51 -9.09
C ALA A 30 -2.48 -1.67 -7.91
N ALA A 31 -2.40 -0.81 -6.90
CA ALA A 31 -3.31 -0.83 -5.75
C ALA A 31 -4.58 0.01 -5.96
N LEU A 32 -4.59 0.92 -6.95
CA LEU A 32 -5.71 1.84 -7.16
C LEU A 32 -6.99 1.12 -7.60
N GLU A 33 -6.91 0.20 -8.57
CA GLU A 33 -8.10 -0.50 -9.06
C GLU A 33 -8.75 -1.39 -7.98
N PRO A 34 -8.00 -2.25 -7.25
CA PRO A 34 -8.59 -3.03 -6.16
C PRO A 34 -9.19 -2.13 -5.06
N ALA A 35 -8.51 -1.05 -4.67
CA ALA A 35 -9.01 -0.14 -3.65
C ALA A 35 -10.31 0.53 -4.09
N ARG A 36 -10.39 0.98 -5.35
CA ARG A 36 -11.59 1.59 -5.91
C ARG A 36 -12.76 0.62 -5.93
N ALA A 37 -12.54 -0.63 -6.33
CA ALA A 37 -13.57 -1.66 -6.30
C ALA A 37 -14.13 -1.89 -4.88
N LEU A 38 -13.26 -1.93 -3.86
CA LEU A 38 -13.70 -2.07 -2.45
C LEU A 38 -14.52 -0.86 -1.98
N ILE A 39 -14.11 0.35 -2.35
CA ILE A 39 -14.80 1.60 -1.99
C ILE A 39 -16.16 1.69 -2.67
N ASP A 40 -16.24 1.39 -3.97
CA ASP A 40 -17.48 1.46 -4.74
C ASP A 40 -18.51 0.42 -4.24
N ASP A 41 -18.03 -0.75 -3.84
CA ASP A 41 -18.87 -1.80 -3.25
C ASP A 41 -19.49 -1.38 -1.91
N VAL A 42 -18.69 -0.75 -1.04
CA VAL A 42 -19.19 -0.15 0.22
C VAL A 42 -20.13 1.02 -0.07
N ARG A 43 -19.86 1.84 -1.07
CA ARG A 43 -20.78 2.93 -1.48
C ARG A 43 -22.14 2.39 -1.92
N ALA A 44 -22.16 1.23 -2.60
CA ALA A 44 -23.38 0.62 -3.11
C ALA A 44 -24.16 -0.17 -2.04
N ARG A 45 -23.48 -0.91 -1.15
CA ARG A 45 -24.11 -1.89 -0.24
C ARG A 45 -23.92 -1.59 1.25
N GLY A 46 -23.10 -0.61 1.61
CA GLY A 46 -22.84 -0.21 2.99
C GLY A 46 -22.23 -1.33 3.83
N GLU A 47 -22.81 -1.55 5.01
CA GLU A 47 -22.34 -2.51 6.02
C GLU A 47 -22.18 -3.94 5.47
N ALA A 48 -23.08 -4.38 4.60
CA ALA A 48 -23.00 -5.73 4.03
C ALA A 48 -21.68 -5.96 3.28
N ALA A 49 -21.19 -4.96 2.54
CA ALA A 49 -19.90 -5.04 1.86
C ALA A 49 -18.73 -5.11 2.86
N LEU A 50 -18.80 -4.36 3.96
CA LEU A 50 -17.75 -4.39 5.00
C LEU A 50 -17.65 -5.76 5.67
N LEU A 51 -18.79 -6.38 5.99
CA LEU A 51 -18.83 -7.73 6.58
C LEU A 51 -18.24 -8.78 5.63
N ASP A 52 -18.59 -8.72 4.34
CA ASP A 52 -18.06 -9.64 3.33
C ASP A 52 -16.54 -9.43 3.12
N GLN A 53 -16.07 -8.18 3.16
CA GLN A 53 -14.65 -7.84 3.05
C GLN A 53 -13.85 -8.35 4.26
N ALA A 54 -14.36 -8.16 5.48
CA ALA A 54 -13.73 -8.66 6.70
C ALA A 54 -13.62 -10.20 6.69
N GLU A 55 -14.68 -10.91 6.26
CA GLU A 55 -14.66 -12.36 6.17
C GLU A 55 -13.61 -12.84 5.14
N ARG A 56 -13.45 -12.11 4.03
CA ARG A 56 -12.49 -12.45 2.97
C ARG A 56 -11.04 -12.19 3.38
N PHE A 57 -10.74 -11.00 3.89
CA PHE A 57 -9.36 -10.54 4.13
C PHE A 57 -8.85 -10.91 5.51
N ASP A 58 -9.70 -10.76 6.54
CA ASP A 58 -9.34 -10.97 7.94
C ASP A 58 -9.80 -12.33 8.46
N ARG A 59 -10.59 -13.06 7.67
CA ARG A 59 -11.16 -14.39 8.02
C ARG A 59 -12.08 -14.36 9.22
N VAL A 60 -12.69 -13.20 9.50
CA VAL A 60 -13.64 -13.00 10.61
C VAL A 60 -14.84 -12.19 10.12
N ARG A 61 -16.03 -12.51 10.61
CA ARG A 61 -17.26 -11.74 10.36
C ARG A 61 -17.83 -11.19 11.68
N PRO A 62 -17.75 -9.87 11.93
CA PRO A 62 -18.33 -9.26 13.12
C PRO A 62 -19.84 -9.50 13.22
N THR A 63 -20.36 -9.61 14.43
CA THR A 63 -21.80 -9.83 14.71
C THR A 63 -22.57 -8.54 14.98
N SER A 64 -21.89 -7.40 15.09
CA SER A 64 -22.44 -6.08 15.43
C SER A 64 -21.44 -4.97 15.16
#